data_AF-A0A317CF20-F1
#
_entry.id   AF-A0A317CF20-F1
#
_cell.length_a   1.000
_cell.length_b   1.000
_cell.length_c   1.000
_cell.angle_alpha   90.00
_cell.angle_beta   90.00
_cell.angle_gamma   90.00
#
_symmetry.space_group_name_H-M   'P 1'
#
loop_
_entity.id
_entity.type
_entity.pdbx_description
1 polymer ?
#
loop_
_entity_poly.entity_id
_entity_poly.type
_entity_poly.pdbx_seq_one_letter_code
_entity_poly.pdbx_strand_id
1 'polypeptide(L)' 'MQTKLTLRVEDSLIQQAKDYAKKNDKSLSQIVTDYFRALTESKKLLENAPITRSLIGVLSETKVDESDYKKHLEDKYL' A
#
# COMPACT_ATOMS: atom_id res chain seq x y z
N MET A 1 -3.93 -17.73 -18.85
CA MET A 1 -2.73 -18.60 -18.83
C MET A 1 -2.22 -18.63 -17.40
N GLN A 2 -1.95 -19.79 -16.81
CA GLN A 2 -1.41 -19.91 -15.46
C GLN A 2 0.09 -20.22 -15.54
N THR A 3 0.92 -19.33 -14.99
CA THR A 3 2.38 -19.49 -14.96
C THR A 3 2.83 -19.82 -13.55
N LYS A 4 3.84 -20.71 -13.44
CA LYS A 4 4.41 -21.10 -12.15
C LYS A 4 5.57 -20.18 -11.81
N LEU A 5 5.51 -19.52 -10.67
CA LEU A 5 6.61 -18.74 -10.11
C LEU A 5 7.36 -19.58 -9.08
N THR A 6 8.68 -19.72 -9.24
CA THR A 6 9.56 -20.39 -8.27
C THR A 6 10.41 -19.33 -7.58
N LEU A 7 10.30 -19.22 -6.26
CA LEU A 7 11.04 -18.27 -5.44
C LEU A 7 12.14 -19.00 -4.67
N ARG A 8 13.34 -18.40 -4.57
CA ARG A 8 14.38 -18.84 -3.64
C ARG A 8 14.22 -18.02 -2.36
N VAL A 9 14.00 -18.71 -1.26
CA VAL A 9 13.79 -18.14 0.07
C VAL A 9 14.46 -19.07 1.08
N GLU A 10 14.89 -18.51 2.21
CA GLU A 10 15.52 -19.28 3.29
C GLU A 10 14.54 -20.30 3.87
N ASP A 11 15.06 -21.47 4.25
CA ASP A 11 14.23 -22.56 4.79
C ASP A 11 13.46 -22.16 6.05
N SER A 12 14.09 -21.36 6.92
CA SER A 12 13.47 -20.81 8.13
C SER A 12 12.21 -19.99 7.80
N LEU A 13 12.29 -19.16 6.76
CA LEU A 13 11.19 -18.31 6.31
C LEU A 13 10.06 -19.15 5.69
N ILE A 14 10.39 -20.21 4.94
CA ILE A 14 9.39 -21.12 4.36
C ILE A 14 8.57 -21.80 5.47
N GLN A 15 9.21 -22.22 6.57
CA GLN A 15 8.51 -22.85 7.69
C GLN A 15 7.55 -21.88 8.37
N GLN A 16 8.03 -20.67 8.71
CA GLN A 16 7.18 -19.63 9.30
C GLN A 16 5.98 -19.28 8.41
N ALA A 17 6.20 -19.20 7.10
CA ALA A 17 5.15 -18.89 6.14
C ALA A 17 4.11 -20.03 6.04
N LYS A 18 4.54 -21.30 6.11
CA LYS A 18 3.64 -22.45 6.16
C LYS A 18 2.81 -22.50 7.43
N ASP A 19 3.43 -22.21 8.58
CA ASP A 19 2.73 -22.14 9.86
C ASP A 19 1.67 -21.04 9.86
N TYR A 20 2.02 -19.87 9.32
CA TYR A 20 1.07 -18.79 9.14
C TYR A 20 -0.08 -19.19 8.20
N ALA A 21 0.23 -19.84 7.08
CA ALA A 21 -0.77 -20.31 6.11
C ALA A 21 -1.75 -21.28 6.75
N LYS A 22 -1.25 -22.25 7.52
CA LYS A 22 -2.05 -23.23 8.25
C LYS A 22 -2.94 -22.57 9.32
N LYS A 23 -2.44 -21.58 10.05
CA LYS A 23 -3.22 -20.82 11.05
C LYS A 23 -4.37 -20.02 10.45
N ASN A 24 -4.24 -19.63 9.18
CA ASN A 24 -5.23 -18.80 8.47
C ASN A 24 -6.10 -19.61 7.50
N ASP A 25 -6.05 -20.96 7.55
CA ASP A 25 -6.75 -21.87 6.62
C ASP A 25 -6.57 -21.50 5.13
N LYS A 26 -5.38 -20.99 4.79
CA LYS A 26 -5.03 -20.57 3.42
C LYS A 26 -3.82 -21.34 2.92
N SER A 27 -3.74 -21.53 1.60
CA SER A 27 -2.50 -22.03 1.00
C SER A 27 -1.45 -20.91 0.90
N LEU A 28 -0.18 -21.28 0.99
CA LEU A 28 0.93 -20.33 0.82
C LEU A 28 0.86 -19.62 -0.53
N SER A 29 0.49 -20.34 -1.60
CA SER A 29 0.32 -19.76 -2.93
C SER A 29 -0.79 -18.72 -2.96
N GLN A 30 -1.86 -18.91 -2.20
CA GLN A 30 -2.98 -17.97 -2.14
C GLN A 30 -2.59 -16.70 -1.38
N ILE A 31 -1.87 -16.81 -0.28
CA ILE A 31 -1.33 -15.66 0.46
C ILE A 31 -0.42 -14.81 -0.42
N VAL A 32 0.50 -15.45 -1.15
CA VAL A 32 1.41 -14.76 -2.06
C VAL A 32 0.64 -14.10 -3.21
N THR A 33 -0.40 -14.76 -3.73
CA THR A 33 -1.26 -14.19 -4.78
C THR A 33 -2.02 -12.97 -4.28
N ASP A 34 -2.62 -13.06 -3.09
CA ASP A 34 -3.34 -11.96 -2.44
C ASP A 34 -2.40 -10.75 -2.25
N TYR A 35 -1.16 -11.00 -1.80
CA TYR A 35 -0.14 -9.96 -1.65
C TYR A 35 0.24 -9.29 -2.98
N PHE A 36 0.50 -10.05 -4.04
CA PHE A 36 0.78 -9.48 -5.36
C PHE A 36 -0.41 -8.70 -5.92
N ARG A 37 -1.64 -9.12 -5.63
CA ARG A 37 -2.84 -8.38 -6.00
C ARG A 37 -2.91 -7.04 -5.27
N ALA A 38 -2.70 -7.03 -3.95
CA ALA A 38 -2.68 -5.78 -3.17
C ALA A 38 -1.59 -4.79 -3.64
N LEU A 39 -0.40 -5.29 -3.99
CA LEU A 39 0.69 -4.48 -4.55
C LEU A 39 0.35 -3.85 -5.91
N THR A 40 -0.43 -4.55 -6.73
CA THR A 40 -0.79 -4.06 -8.08
C THR A 40 -2.06 -3.20 -8.07
N GLU A 41 -3.01 -3.46 -7.17
CA GLU A 41 -4.23 -2.66 -7.00
C GLU A 41 -3.96 -1.28 -6.39
N SER A 42 -3.05 -1.19 -5.40
CA SER A 42 -2.65 0.09 -4.82
C SER A 42 -2.08 1.07 -5.87
N LYS A 43 -1.37 0.55 -6.88
CA LYS A 43 -0.86 1.35 -7.99
C LYS A 43 -1.97 1.83 -8.94
N LYS A 44 -3.00 1.00 -9.17
CA LYS A 44 -4.18 1.36 -9.98
C LYS A 44 -5.06 2.43 -9.33
N LEU A 45 -5.21 2.43 -8.00
CA LEU A 45 -5.99 3.47 -7.31
C LEU A 45 -5.43 4.88 -7.55
N LEU A 46 -4.10 5.01 -7.61
CA LEU A 46 -3.44 6.28 -7.92
C LEU A 46 -3.49 6.65 -9.41
N GLU A 47 -3.56 5.67 -10.32
CA GLU A 47 -3.79 5.93 -11.74
C GLU A 47 -5.21 6.42 -12.02
N ASN A 48 -6.21 5.87 -11.31
CA ASN A 48 -7.62 6.23 -11.47
C ASN A 48 -8.02 7.54 -10.77
N ALA A 49 -7.10 8.18 -10.04
CA ALA A 49 -7.35 9.39 -9.29
C ALA A 49 -6.32 10.49 -9.65
N PRO A 50 -6.39 11.04 -10.88
CA PRO A 50 -5.36 11.94 -11.42
C PRO A 50 -5.20 13.22 -10.61
N ILE A 51 -6.29 13.72 -10.02
CA ILE A 51 -6.29 14.94 -9.19
C ILE A 51 -5.53 14.70 -7.88
N THR A 52 -5.83 13.63 -7.15
CA THR A 52 -5.09 13.29 -5.92
C THR A 52 -3.62 13.00 -6.21
N ARG A 53 -3.30 12.38 -7.36
CA ARG A 53 -1.92 12.15 -7.78
C ARG A 53 -1.17 13.46 -8.07
N SER A 54 -1.83 14.47 -8.66
CA SER A 54 -1.20 15.77 -8.90
C SER A 54 -1.05 16.60 -7.62
N LEU A 55 -1.83 16.33 -6.58
CA LEU A 55 -1.78 17.05 -5.30
C LEU A 55 -0.81 16.40 -4.29
N ILE A 56 -0.64 15.07 -4.36
CA ILE A 56 0.35 14.35 -3.56
C ILE A 56 1.75 14.90 -3.87
N GLY A 57 2.40 15.43 -2.84
CA GLY A 57 3.76 15.93 -2.92
C GLY A 57 3.91 17.40 -3.32
N VAL A 58 2.83 18.10 -3.65
CA VAL A 58 2.89 19.55 -3.92
C VAL A 58 3.34 20.35 -2.70
N LEU A 59 3.02 19.86 -1.50
CA LEU A 59 3.37 20.50 -0.23
C LEU A 59 4.68 19.96 0.37
N SER A 60 5.41 19.05 -0.31
CA SER A 60 6.61 18.41 0.26
C SER A 60 7.73 19.39 0.58
N GLU A 61 7.83 20.48 -0.20
CA GLU A 61 8.89 21.48 -0.07
C GLU A 61 8.45 22.68 0.78
N THR A 62 7.19 22.69 1.23
CA THR A 62 6.62 23.79 2.01
C THR A 62 6.59 23.41 3.48
N LYS A 63 7.13 24.29 4.34
CA LYS A 63 7.03 24.15 5.80
C LYS A 63 5.66 24.63 6.29
N VAL A 64 4.59 24.09 5.72
CA VAL A 64 3.22 24.40 6.13
C VAL A 64 2.81 23.32 7.12
N ASP A 65 2.35 23.75 8.29
CA ASP A 65 1.88 22.86 9.33
C ASP A 65 0.36 23.00 9.57
N GLU A 66 -0.17 22.20 10.49
CA GLU A 66 -1.60 22.21 10.80
C GLU A 66 -2.08 23.56 11.39
N SER A 67 -1.17 24.33 12.00
CA SER A 67 -1.48 25.64 12.57
C SER A 67 -1.71 26.69 11.48
N ASP A 68 -0.96 26.64 10.38
CA ASP A 68 -1.19 27.48 9.20
C ASP A 68 -2.58 27.23 8.61
N TYR A 69 -3.02 25.97 8.59
CA TYR A 69 -4.35 25.60 8.13
C TYR A 69 -5.46 26.15 9.05
N LYS A 70 -5.29 26.02 10.36
CA LYS A 70 -6.25 26.55 11.35
C LYS A 70 -6.37 28.08 11.24
N LYS A 71 -5.23 28.76 11.11
CA LYS A 71 -5.20 30.22 10.93
C LYS A 71 -5.89 30.65 9.63
N HIS A 72 -5.67 29.93 8.53
CA HIS A 72 -6.38 30.19 7.28
C HIS A 72 -7.90 30.02 7.43
N LEU A 73 -8.37 29.02 8.19
CA LEU A 73 -9.79 28.83 8.45
C LEU A 73 -10.38 29.97 9.29
N GLU A 74 -9.66 30.44 10.30
CA GLU A 74 -10.06 31.61 11.08
C GLU A 74 -10.19 32.84 10.17
N ASP A 75 -9.16 33.21 9.41
CA ASP A 75 -9.18 34.38 8.52
C ASP A 75 -10.27 34.31 7.44
N LYS A 76 -10.70 33.11 7.05
CA LYS A 76 -11.68 32.90 5.98
C LYS A 76 -13.13 32.95 6.47
N TYR A 77 -13.38 32.55 7.72
CA TYR A 77 -14.73 32.34 8.25
C TYR A 77 -15.08 33.18 9.48
N LEU A 78 -14.10 33.78 10.17
CA LEU A 78 -14.27 34.72 11.27
C LEU A 78 -13.94 36.15 10.82
#